data_AF-A0A854X7H2-F1
#
_entry.id   AF-A0A854X7H2-F1
#
_cell.length_a   1.000
_cell.length_b   1.000
_cell.length_c   1.000
_cell.angle_alpha   90.00
_cell.angle_beta   90.00
_cell.angle_gamma   90.00
#
_symmetry.space_group_name_H-M   'P 1'
#
loop_
_entity.id
_entity.type
_entity.pdbx_description
1 polymer ?
#
loop_
_entity_poly.entity_id
_entity_poly.type
_entity_poly.pdbx_seq_one_letter_code
_entity_poly.pdbx_strand_id
1 'polypeptide(L)'
;MTEIKAIIDTMPAPIWGIIGTVFGAILTLTAALIVNSGNNKRLKIQLHHDQKEKNTDRMNAMRREVYMDAIAEMIKVGRYLGDLPNTDTSNKSMSSDLQDFYVAAAKLSLVSSDETQKAVDELGIEYSKLIFTLMQRVIPLHAASFEIKLHTKYFDEFMTSVTRVSAEITNFNEAARTEQNVFAALERSFNFFMSQAKAQEAQRSAAYVRFNELHAEYNRLLMLDMGQISLLQVEVLIAIRRDLGVSTDEQHLRNRALNHYSAISKSVDDAIANIQAH
;
A
#
# COMPACT_ATOMS: atom_id res chain seq x y z
N MET A 1 -40.21 -30.86 -78.64
CA MET A 1 -39.84 -32.10 -77.90
C MET A 1 -39.28 -33.21 -78.78
N THR A 2 -39.57 -33.21 -80.09
CA THR A 2 -39.10 -34.22 -81.06
C THR A 2 -37.64 -34.04 -81.53
N GLU A 3 -37.13 -32.80 -81.60
CA GLU A 3 -35.76 -32.55 -82.07
C GLU A 3 -34.66 -32.85 -81.04
N ILE A 4 -34.94 -32.65 -79.74
CA ILE A 4 -33.99 -32.94 -78.66
C ILE A 4 -33.78 -34.47 -78.52
N LYS A 5 -34.82 -35.28 -78.77
CA LYS A 5 -34.73 -36.74 -78.75
C LYS A 5 -33.83 -37.30 -79.86
N ALA A 6 -33.90 -36.74 -81.07
CA ALA A 6 -33.11 -37.20 -82.21
C ALA A 6 -31.60 -36.99 -82.02
N ILE A 7 -31.22 -35.93 -81.32
CA ILE A 7 -29.81 -35.61 -81.00
C ILE A 7 -29.28 -36.51 -79.87
N ILE A 8 -30.14 -36.90 -78.92
CA ILE A 8 -29.78 -37.78 -77.80
C ILE A 8 -29.49 -39.22 -78.27
N ASP A 9 -30.26 -39.73 -79.24
CA ASP A 9 -30.14 -41.11 -79.73
C ASP A 9 -28.98 -41.33 -80.72
N THR A 10 -28.36 -40.27 -81.25
CA THR A 10 -27.22 -40.33 -82.20
C THR A 10 -25.85 -40.19 -81.56
N MET A 11 -25.77 -39.99 -80.24
CA MET A 11 -24.50 -39.79 -79.54
C MET A 11 -23.77 -41.12 -79.20
N PRO A 12 -22.49 -41.28 -79.58
CA PRO A 12 -21.67 -42.43 -79.19
C PRO A 12 -21.58 -42.63 -77.67
N ALA A 13 -21.65 -43.89 -77.21
CA ALA A 13 -21.59 -44.28 -75.80
C ALA A 13 -20.44 -43.63 -74.97
N PRO A 14 -19.22 -43.40 -75.51
CA PRO A 14 -18.15 -42.71 -74.78
C PRO A 14 -18.48 -41.26 -74.37
N ILE A 15 -19.35 -40.56 -75.12
CA ILE A 15 -19.68 -39.16 -74.83
C ILE A 15 -20.55 -39.05 -73.58
N TRP A 16 -21.39 -40.04 -73.29
CA TRP A 16 -22.13 -40.11 -72.02
C TRP A 16 -21.20 -40.26 -70.81
N GLY A 17 -20.08 -40.97 -70.97
CA GLY A 17 -19.02 -41.07 -69.94
C GLY A 17 -18.30 -39.74 -69.70
N ILE A 18 -18.02 -38.97 -70.77
CA ILE A 18 -17.41 -37.64 -70.67
C ILE A 18 -18.37 -36.63 -70.01
N ILE A 19 -19.65 -36.62 -70.41
CA ILE A 19 -20.66 -35.75 -69.81
C ILE A 19 -20.86 -36.09 -68.33
N GLY A 20 -20.94 -37.38 -67.99
CA GLY A 20 -21.07 -37.85 -66.61
C GLY A 20 -19.87 -37.48 -65.72
N THR A 21 -18.64 -37.61 -66.24
CA THR A 21 -17.42 -37.24 -65.50
C THR A 21 -17.28 -35.72 -65.33
N VAL A 22 -17.62 -34.92 -66.35
CA VAL A 22 -17.63 -33.45 -66.25
C VAL A 22 -18.70 -32.98 -65.25
N PHE A 23 -19.91 -33.53 -65.31
CA PHE A 23 -20.96 -33.21 -64.33
C PHE A 23 -20.56 -33.61 -62.91
N GLY A 24 -19.98 -34.81 -62.74
CA GLY A 24 -19.47 -35.29 -61.45
C GLY A 24 -18.36 -34.39 -60.89
N ALA A 25 -17.43 -33.94 -61.72
CA ALA A 25 -16.36 -33.02 -61.33
C ALA A 25 -16.91 -31.64 -60.91
N ILE A 26 -17.87 -31.08 -61.66
CA ILE A 26 -18.52 -29.80 -61.33
C ILE A 26 -19.30 -29.92 -60.02
N LEU A 27 -20.05 -31.00 -59.80
CA LEU A 27 -20.76 -31.28 -58.55
C LEU A 27 -19.80 -31.41 -57.36
N THR A 28 -18.68 -32.12 -57.55
CA THR A 28 -17.66 -32.27 -56.51
C THR A 28 -17.00 -30.94 -56.16
N LEU A 29 -16.73 -30.09 -57.16
CA LEU A 29 -16.12 -28.77 -56.98
C LEU A 29 -17.09 -27.78 -56.31
N THR A 30 -18.36 -27.79 -56.69
CA THR A 30 -19.41 -27.00 -56.01
C THR A 30 -19.65 -27.46 -54.58
N ALA A 31 -19.71 -28.78 -54.35
CA ALA A 31 -19.80 -29.34 -53.00
C ALA A 31 -18.58 -28.93 -52.14
N ALA A 32 -17.36 -29.01 -52.68
CA ALA A 32 -16.14 -28.60 -52.01
C ALA A 32 -16.13 -27.09 -51.69
N LEU A 33 -16.58 -26.24 -52.61
CA LEU A 33 -16.68 -24.78 -52.38
C LEU A 33 -17.72 -24.42 -51.30
N ILE A 34 -18.87 -25.10 -51.28
CA ILE A 34 -19.91 -24.90 -50.26
C ILE A 34 -19.39 -25.34 -48.88
N VAL A 35 -18.77 -26.52 -48.79
CA VAL A 35 -18.19 -27.04 -47.54
C VAL A 35 -17.06 -26.13 -47.04
N ASN A 36 -16.16 -25.70 -47.93
CA ASN A 36 -15.05 -24.83 -47.57
C ASN A 36 -15.53 -23.42 -47.14
N SER A 37 -16.55 -22.87 -47.82
CA SER A 37 -17.21 -21.62 -47.44
C SER A 37 -17.87 -21.73 -46.05
N GLY A 38 -18.57 -22.83 -45.77
CA GLY A 38 -19.17 -23.09 -44.46
C GLY A 38 -18.13 -23.22 -43.34
N ASN A 39 -17.06 -23.97 -43.59
CA ASN A 39 -15.94 -24.13 -42.66
C ASN A 39 -15.24 -22.79 -42.38
N ASN A 40 -15.01 -21.98 -43.40
CA ASN A 40 -14.37 -20.66 -43.24
C ASN A 40 -15.26 -19.68 -42.44
N LYS A 41 -16.59 -19.72 -42.63
CA LYS A 41 -17.52 -18.94 -41.80
C LYS A 41 -17.49 -19.38 -40.34
N ARG A 42 -17.52 -20.69 -40.07
CA ARG A 42 -17.46 -21.24 -38.71
C ARG A 42 -16.12 -20.90 -38.03
N LEU A 43 -15.02 -21.02 -38.77
CA LEU A 43 -13.68 -20.66 -38.28
C LEU A 43 -13.59 -19.18 -37.92
N LYS A 44 -14.14 -18.26 -38.74
CA LYS A 44 -14.17 -16.83 -38.40
C LYS A 44 -14.98 -16.54 -37.13
N ILE A 45 -16.12 -17.20 -36.96
CA ILE A 45 -16.95 -17.05 -35.76
C ILE A 45 -16.20 -17.57 -34.53
N GLN A 46 -15.54 -18.72 -34.63
CA GLN A 46 -14.70 -19.27 -33.56
C GLN A 46 -13.55 -18.34 -33.22
N LEU A 47 -12.76 -17.90 -34.21
CA LEU A 47 -11.65 -16.97 -33.97
C LEU A 47 -12.10 -15.65 -33.33
N HIS A 48 -13.26 -15.11 -33.71
CA HIS A 48 -13.80 -13.90 -33.10
C HIS A 48 -14.26 -14.16 -31.65
N HIS A 49 -14.85 -15.33 -31.38
CA HIS A 49 -15.21 -15.74 -30.03
C HIS A 49 -13.96 -15.92 -29.17
N ASP A 50 -12.97 -16.67 -29.65
CA ASP A 50 -11.68 -16.90 -28.99
C ASP A 50 -10.93 -15.60 -28.74
N GLN A 51 -10.94 -14.64 -29.69
CA GLN A 51 -10.36 -13.31 -29.49
C GLN A 51 -11.08 -12.54 -28.38
N LYS A 52 -12.41 -12.62 -28.32
CA LYS A 52 -13.21 -11.97 -27.29
C LYS A 52 -12.98 -12.60 -25.91
N GLU A 53 -12.97 -13.93 -25.83
CA GLU A 53 -12.65 -14.66 -24.60
C GLU A 53 -11.23 -14.35 -24.13
N LYS A 54 -10.23 -14.43 -25.01
CA LYS A 54 -8.84 -14.11 -24.70
C LYS A 54 -8.66 -12.66 -24.24
N ASN A 55 -9.36 -11.70 -24.85
CA ASN A 55 -9.32 -10.31 -24.39
C ASN A 55 -9.97 -10.14 -23.01
N THR A 56 -11.07 -10.85 -22.75
CA THR A 56 -11.74 -10.87 -21.45
C THR A 56 -10.84 -11.48 -20.38
N ASP A 57 -10.18 -12.61 -20.69
CA ASP A 57 -9.24 -13.27 -19.79
C ASP A 57 -8.03 -12.39 -19.48
N ARG A 58 -7.47 -11.72 -20.49
CA ARG A 58 -6.38 -10.77 -20.30
C ARG A 58 -6.79 -9.59 -19.41
N MET A 59 -7.99 -9.05 -19.63
CA MET A 59 -8.52 -7.96 -18.81
C MET A 59 -8.74 -8.41 -17.36
N ASN A 60 -9.32 -9.59 -17.15
CA ASN A 60 -9.55 -10.15 -15.82
C ASN A 60 -8.24 -10.47 -15.09
N ALA A 61 -7.23 -10.97 -15.80
CA ALA A 61 -5.90 -11.18 -15.25
C ALA A 61 -5.26 -9.85 -14.82
N MET A 62 -5.33 -8.83 -15.68
CA MET A 62 -4.80 -7.49 -15.38
C MET A 62 -5.52 -6.86 -14.18
N ARG A 63 -6.86 -6.92 -14.12
CA ARG A 63 -7.65 -6.46 -12.97
C ARG A 63 -7.21 -7.13 -11.68
N ARG A 64 -7.05 -8.46 -11.70
CA ARG A 64 -6.61 -9.20 -10.50
C ARG A 64 -5.26 -8.72 -9.99
N GLU A 65 -4.28 -8.56 -10.88
CA GLU A 65 -2.94 -8.07 -10.52
C GLU A 65 -3.01 -6.66 -9.94
N VAL A 66 -3.62 -5.72 -10.66
CA VAL A 66 -3.74 -4.31 -10.24
C VAL A 66 -4.51 -4.16 -8.93
N TYR A 67 -5.57 -4.93 -8.72
CA TYR A 67 -6.35 -4.89 -7.48
C TYR A 67 -5.58 -5.42 -6.28
N MET A 68 -4.79 -6.48 -6.46
CA MET A 68 -3.94 -7.00 -5.36
C MET A 68 -2.85 -6.00 -4.99
N ASP A 69 -2.22 -5.37 -5.99
CA ASP A 69 -1.25 -4.29 -5.76
C ASP A 69 -1.88 -3.12 -5.01
N ALA A 70 -3.06 -2.67 -5.43
CA ALA A 70 -3.77 -1.56 -4.77
C ALA A 70 -4.10 -1.88 -3.30
N ILE A 71 -4.56 -3.10 -3.00
CA ILE A 71 -4.82 -3.54 -1.62
C ILE A 71 -3.52 -3.55 -0.80
N ALA A 72 -2.41 -4.03 -1.38
CA ALA A 72 -1.12 -4.03 -0.70
C ALA A 72 -0.65 -2.60 -0.37
N GLU A 73 -0.78 -1.66 -1.30
CA GLU A 73 -0.45 -0.26 -1.06
C GLU A 73 -1.33 0.39 0.00
N MET A 74 -2.64 0.07 0.05
CA MET A 74 -3.54 0.55 1.10
C MET A 74 -3.09 0.13 2.51
N ILE A 75 -2.59 -1.10 2.67
CA ILE A 75 -2.06 -1.59 3.95
C ILE A 75 -0.77 -0.84 4.32
N LYS A 76 0.09 -0.56 3.34
CA LYS A 76 1.34 0.19 3.57
C LYS A 76 1.07 1.62 4.05
N VAL A 77 0.00 2.27 3.57
CA VAL A 77 -0.40 3.59 4.07
C VAL A 77 -0.66 3.53 5.58
N GLY A 78 -1.45 2.55 6.05
CA GLY A 78 -1.72 2.41 7.50
C GLY A 78 -0.45 2.25 8.34
N ARG A 79 0.52 1.46 7.86
CA ARG A 79 1.85 1.34 8.50
C ARG A 79 2.60 2.67 8.51
N TYR A 80 2.60 3.38 7.39
CA TYR A 80 3.24 4.68 7.27
C TYR A 80 2.67 5.69 8.27
N LEU A 81 1.34 5.77 8.39
CA LEU A 81 0.69 6.65 9.37
C LEU A 81 1.09 6.31 10.80
N GLY A 82 1.21 5.02 11.14
CA GLY A 82 1.68 4.60 12.46
C GLY A 82 3.13 4.99 12.77
N ASP A 83 3.98 5.08 11.74
CA ASP A 83 5.42 5.32 11.90
C ASP A 83 5.82 6.81 11.80
N LEU A 84 4.88 7.70 11.45
CA LEU A 84 5.10 9.14 11.31
C LEU A 84 5.84 9.79 12.51
N PRO A 85 5.53 9.47 13.78
CA PRO A 85 6.25 10.03 14.92
C PRO A 85 7.75 9.69 14.94
N ASN A 86 8.13 8.54 14.39
CA ASN A 86 9.50 8.02 14.40
C ASN A 86 10.27 8.39 13.13
N THR A 87 9.59 8.88 12.09
CA THR A 87 10.22 9.17 10.81
C THR A 87 11.08 10.43 10.91
N ASP A 88 12.32 10.36 10.45
CA ASP A 88 13.20 11.53 10.35
C ASP A 88 12.77 12.42 9.18
N THR A 89 12.08 13.51 9.49
CA THR A 89 11.57 14.48 8.50
C THR A 89 12.66 15.38 7.91
N SER A 90 13.88 15.35 8.44
CA SER A 90 14.97 16.20 7.97
C SER A 90 15.47 15.84 6.56
N ASN A 91 15.29 14.58 6.13
CA ASN A 91 15.90 14.06 4.91
C ASN A 91 14.92 13.40 3.92
N LYS A 92 13.63 13.32 4.26
CA LYS A 92 12.64 12.61 3.43
C LYS A 92 11.41 13.46 3.18
N SER A 93 11.04 13.66 1.92
CA SER A 93 9.77 14.30 1.57
C SER A 93 8.63 13.35 1.96
N MET A 94 7.79 13.75 2.91
CA MET A 94 6.62 12.94 3.31
C MET A 94 5.70 12.57 2.12
N SER A 95 5.72 13.35 1.03
CA SER A 95 5.01 13.06 -0.21
C SER A 95 5.49 11.81 -0.95
N SER A 96 6.76 11.38 -0.76
CA SER A 96 7.28 10.18 -1.44
C SER A 96 6.61 8.91 -0.94
N ASP A 97 6.16 8.89 0.31
CA ASP A 97 5.63 7.68 0.95
C ASP A 97 4.17 7.36 0.57
N LEU A 98 3.49 8.31 -0.08
CA LEU A 98 2.18 8.08 -0.70
C LEU A 98 2.24 7.90 -2.21
N GLN A 99 3.41 8.13 -2.82
CA GLN A 99 3.55 8.09 -4.26
C GLN A 99 3.14 6.72 -4.81
N ASP A 100 3.56 5.64 -4.14
CA ASP A 100 3.24 4.27 -4.57
C ASP A 100 1.73 3.98 -4.47
N PHE A 101 1.04 4.52 -3.45
CA PHE A 101 -0.41 4.43 -3.34
C PHE A 101 -1.11 5.16 -4.50
N TYR A 102 -0.70 6.40 -4.81
CA TYR A 102 -1.29 7.15 -5.93
C TYR A 102 -1.01 6.50 -7.29
N VAL A 103 0.17 5.90 -7.46
CA VAL A 103 0.50 5.12 -8.66
C VAL A 103 -0.41 3.89 -8.77
N ALA A 104 -0.64 3.17 -7.67
CA ALA A 104 -1.56 2.04 -7.66
C ALA A 104 -3.01 2.46 -7.94
N ALA A 105 -3.47 3.56 -7.35
CA ALA A 105 -4.80 4.13 -7.63
C ALA A 105 -4.94 4.53 -9.11
N ALA A 106 -3.91 5.14 -9.71
CA ALA A 106 -3.89 5.49 -11.12
C ALA A 106 -3.88 4.26 -12.05
N LYS A 107 -3.23 3.16 -11.66
CA LYS A 107 -3.32 1.89 -12.41
C LYS A 107 -4.73 1.30 -12.32
N LEU A 108 -5.34 1.40 -11.14
CA LEU A 108 -6.68 0.87 -10.88
C LEU A 108 -7.73 1.55 -11.78
N SER A 109 -7.64 2.87 -11.97
CA SER A 109 -8.55 3.64 -12.83
C SER A 109 -8.55 3.22 -14.31
N LEU A 110 -7.49 2.57 -14.78
CA LEU A 110 -7.40 2.08 -16.16
C LEU A 110 -8.17 0.78 -16.40
N VAL A 111 -8.41 0.00 -15.35
CA VAL A 111 -8.93 -1.37 -15.46
C VAL A 111 -10.25 -1.57 -14.71
N SER A 112 -10.58 -0.67 -13.79
CA SER A 112 -11.76 -0.79 -12.92
C SER A 112 -13.05 -0.30 -13.54
N SER A 113 -14.17 -0.67 -12.92
CA SER A 113 -15.45 0.01 -13.17
C SER A 113 -15.44 1.42 -12.56
N ASP A 114 -16.41 2.23 -12.98
CA ASP A 114 -16.62 3.58 -12.43
C ASP A 114 -16.97 3.50 -10.92
N GLU A 115 -17.72 2.49 -10.50
CA GLU A 115 -18.09 2.28 -9.10
C GLU A 115 -16.86 1.98 -8.22
N THR A 116 -15.96 1.12 -8.69
CA THR A 116 -14.71 0.81 -7.97
C THR A 116 -13.79 2.02 -7.95
N GLN A 117 -13.67 2.75 -9.06
CA GLN A 117 -12.85 3.95 -9.11
C GLN A 117 -13.34 5.00 -8.11
N LYS A 118 -14.66 5.23 -8.06
CA LYS A 118 -15.27 6.16 -7.10
C LYS A 118 -14.96 5.78 -5.65
N ALA A 119 -15.07 4.51 -5.28
CA ALA A 119 -14.76 4.06 -3.92
C ALA A 119 -13.27 4.29 -3.57
N VAL A 120 -12.37 4.07 -4.54
CA VAL A 120 -10.93 4.30 -4.36
C VAL A 120 -10.62 5.79 -4.24
N ASP A 121 -11.27 6.65 -5.02
CA ASP A 121 -11.11 8.10 -4.94
C ASP A 121 -11.60 8.65 -3.59
N GLU A 122 -12.76 8.19 -3.11
CA GLU A 122 -13.28 8.56 -1.78
C GLU A 122 -12.31 8.15 -0.67
N LEU A 123 -11.76 6.94 -0.73
CA LEU A 123 -10.73 6.48 0.21
C LEU A 123 -9.44 7.32 0.12
N GLY A 124 -8.99 7.64 -1.10
CA GLY A 124 -7.80 8.47 -1.32
C GLY A 124 -7.94 9.89 -0.76
N ILE A 125 -9.13 10.49 -0.87
CA ILE A 125 -9.46 11.80 -0.29
C ILE A 125 -9.35 11.73 1.25
N GLU A 126 -9.96 10.73 1.89
CA GLU A 126 -9.91 10.62 3.34
C GLU A 126 -8.51 10.31 3.87
N TYR A 127 -7.72 9.49 3.17
CA TYR A 127 -6.30 9.33 3.50
C TYR A 127 -5.53 10.64 3.42
N SER A 128 -5.76 11.42 2.36
CA SER A 128 -5.07 12.70 2.18
C SER A 128 -5.41 13.68 3.31
N LYS A 129 -6.70 13.78 3.70
CA LYS A 129 -7.14 14.59 4.85
C LYS A 129 -6.52 14.13 6.16
N LEU A 130 -6.50 12.82 6.40
CA LEU A 130 -5.93 12.23 7.59
C LEU A 130 -4.44 12.56 7.69
N ILE A 131 -3.69 12.46 6.60
CA ILE A 131 -2.26 12.74 6.58
C ILE A 131 -1.97 14.20 6.96
N PHE A 132 -2.67 15.16 6.37
CA PHE A 132 -2.50 16.57 6.74
C PHE A 132 -2.81 16.82 8.22
N THR A 133 -3.83 16.12 8.75
CA THR A 133 -4.19 16.20 10.17
C THR A 133 -3.09 15.62 11.06
N LEU A 134 -2.57 14.44 10.72
CA LEU A 134 -1.50 13.77 11.48
C LEU A 134 -0.18 14.56 11.41
N MET A 135 0.14 15.18 10.28
CA MET A 135 1.32 16.04 10.16
C MET A 135 1.34 17.14 11.22
N GLN A 136 0.20 17.78 11.49
CA GLN A 136 0.11 18.80 12.54
C GLN A 136 0.32 18.22 13.94
N ARG A 137 -0.17 17.00 14.18
CA ARG A 137 -0.03 16.31 15.47
C ARG A 137 1.40 15.79 15.72
N VAL A 138 2.17 15.54 14.66
CA VAL A 138 3.54 15.00 14.75
C VAL A 138 4.59 16.08 15.02
N ILE A 139 4.32 17.35 14.70
CA ILE A 139 5.23 18.47 15.00
C ILE A 139 5.72 18.49 16.47
N PRO A 140 4.82 18.48 17.48
CA PRO A 140 5.27 18.48 18.88
C PRO A 140 6.03 17.21 19.28
N LEU A 141 5.74 16.07 18.66
CA LEU A 141 6.50 14.83 18.85
C LEU A 141 7.93 14.95 18.35
N HIS A 142 8.12 15.51 17.14
CA HIS A 142 9.44 15.75 16.59
C HIS A 142 10.23 16.77 17.40
N ALA A 143 9.57 17.80 17.93
CA ALA A 143 10.19 18.76 18.84
C ALA A 143 10.70 18.06 20.13
N ALA A 144 9.87 17.24 20.78
CA ALA A 144 10.28 16.48 21.97
C ALA A 144 11.40 15.46 21.66
N SER A 145 11.32 14.78 20.52
CA SER A 145 12.38 13.87 20.05
C SER A 145 13.71 14.61 19.82
N PHE A 146 13.65 15.83 19.26
CA PHE A 146 14.82 16.68 19.10
C PHE A 146 15.40 17.12 20.45
N GLU A 147 14.56 17.54 21.41
CA GLU A 147 14.97 17.88 22.78
C GLU A 147 15.68 16.69 23.45
N ILE A 148 15.15 15.47 23.33
CA ILE A 148 15.79 14.24 23.84
C ILE A 148 17.19 14.07 23.23
N LYS A 149 17.31 14.17 21.91
CA LYS A 149 18.61 14.04 21.21
C LYS A 149 19.60 15.12 21.65
N LEU A 150 19.12 16.36 21.77
CA LEU A 150 19.93 17.52 22.18
C LEU A 150 20.49 17.33 23.59
N HIS A 151 19.62 16.99 24.56
CA HIS A 151 20.04 16.82 25.95
C HIS A 151 20.90 15.57 26.15
N THR A 152 20.67 14.51 25.37
CA THR A 152 21.56 13.34 25.35
C THR A 152 22.97 13.73 24.91
N LYS A 153 23.08 14.49 23.82
CA LYS A 153 24.38 14.96 23.33
C LYS A 153 25.12 15.79 24.38
N TYR A 154 24.45 16.78 25.00
CA TYR A 154 25.10 17.60 26.03
C TYR A 154 25.45 16.81 27.29
N PHE A 155 24.61 15.85 27.70
CA PHE A 155 24.93 14.94 28.79
C PHE A 155 26.23 14.18 28.51
N ASP A 156 26.36 13.60 27.33
CA ASP A 156 27.56 12.83 26.92
C ASP A 156 28.81 13.72 26.88
N GLU A 157 28.69 14.95 26.37
CA GLU A 157 29.78 15.93 26.37
C GLU A 157 30.24 16.31 27.79
N PHE A 158 29.29 16.55 28.72
CA PHE A 158 29.62 16.84 30.11
C PHE A 158 30.18 15.63 30.84
N MET A 159 29.65 14.43 30.61
CA MET A 159 30.18 13.19 31.20
C MET A 159 31.59 12.88 30.73
N THR A 160 31.92 13.18 29.47
CA THR A 160 33.29 13.11 28.96
C THR A 160 34.22 14.02 29.76
N SER A 161 33.76 15.24 30.09
CA SER A 161 34.50 16.19 30.91
C SER A 161 34.62 15.75 32.38
N VAL A 162 33.57 15.15 32.95
CA VAL A 162 33.61 14.53 34.29
C VAL A 162 34.67 13.43 34.34
N THR A 163 34.65 12.49 33.39
CA THR A 163 35.61 11.39 33.32
C THR A 163 37.04 11.91 33.20
N ARG A 164 37.26 12.93 32.35
CA ARG A 164 38.57 13.58 32.20
C ARG A 164 39.05 14.20 33.51
N VAL A 165 38.23 15.00 34.18
CA VAL A 165 38.62 15.65 35.44
C VAL A 165 38.82 14.61 36.56
N SER A 166 38.00 13.56 36.60
CA SER A 166 38.17 12.47 37.55
C SER A 166 39.51 11.76 37.36
N ALA A 167 39.94 11.52 36.12
CA ALA A 167 41.25 10.94 35.85
C ALA A 167 42.40 11.84 36.32
N GLU A 168 42.29 13.16 36.12
CA GLU A 168 43.27 14.13 36.65
C GLU A 168 43.32 14.16 38.18
N ILE A 169 42.17 14.05 38.85
CA ILE A 169 42.11 13.93 40.32
C ILE A 169 42.79 12.63 40.77
N THR A 170 42.53 11.51 40.10
CA THR A 170 43.20 10.23 40.37
C THR A 170 44.71 10.36 40.20
N ASN A 171 45.19 10.91 39.08
CA ASN A 171 46.61 11.13 38.82
C ASN A 171 47.24 12.05 39.87
N PHE A 172 46.55 13.11 40.30
CA PHE A 172 47.01 14.00 41.37
C PHE A 172 47.24 13.23 42.67
N ASN A 173 46.29 12.36 43.05
CA ASN A 173 46.38 11.55 44.26
C ASN A 173 47.48 10.48 44.16
N GLU A 174 47.58 9.77 43.02
CA GLU A 174 48.58 8.72 42.79
C GLU A 174 50.01 9.28 42.76
N ALA A 175 50.19 10.51 42.25
CA ALA A 175 51.46 11.21 42.27
C ALA A 175 51.82 11.81 43.65
N ALA A 176 50.99 11.58 44.68
CA ALA A 176 51.16 12.12 46.03
C ALA A 176 51.36 13.65 46.06
N ARG A 177 50.69 14.35 45.14
CA ARG A 177 50.73 15.82 45.04
C ARG A 177 49.96 16.45 46.20
N THR A 178 50.40 17.63 46.64
CA THR A 178 49.88 18.30 47.85
C THR A 178 49.43 19.74 47.62
N GLU A 179 49.51 20.22 46.37
CA GLU A 179 49.10 21.57 45.98
C GLU A 179 47.58 21.75 46.11
N GLN A 180 47.14 22.20 47.29
CA GLN A 180 45.73 22.32 47.66
C GLN A 180 44.92 23.23 46.71
N ASN A 181 45.55 24.27 46.17
CA ASN A 181 44.93 25.18 45.20
C ASN A 181 44.60 24.48 43.87
N VAL A 182 45.47 23.56 43.41
CA VAL A 182 45.26 22.77 42.20
C VAL A 182 44.14 21.76 42.42
N PHE A 183 44.18 21.03 43.54
CA PHE A 183 43.13 20.08 43.89
C PHE A 183 41.76 20.75 43.99
N ALA A 184 41.67 21.89 44.70
CA ALA A 184 40.43 22.64 44.81
C ALA A 184 39.92 23.16 43.45
N ALA A 185 40.81 23.46 42.50
CA ALA A 185 40.40 23.80 41.13
C ALA A 185 39.81 22.61 40.38
N LEU A 186 40.45 21.43 40.47
CA LEU A 186 39.94 20.18 39.89
C LEU A 186 38.58 19.80 40.49
N GLU A 187 38.42 19.89 41.80
CA GLU A 187 37.16 19.62 42.49
C GLU A 187 36.04 20.57 42.02
N ARG A 188 36.32 21.88 41.90
CA ARG A 188 35.36 22.84 41.33
C ARG A 188 34.97 22.50 39.90
N SER A 189 35.93 22.12 39.05
CA SER A 189 35.66 21.68 37.68
C SER A 189 34.82 20.41 37.64
N PHE A 190 35.13 19.43 38.48
CA PHE A 190 34.35 18.19 38.60
C PHE A 190 32.90 18.49 38.99
N ASN A 191 32.71 19.27 40.06
CA ASN A 191 31.39 19.64 40.56
C ASN A 191 30.60 20.43 39.51
N PHE A 192 31.26 21.34 38.77
CA PHE A 192 30.64 22.06 37.67
C PHE A 192 30.13 21.09 36.59
N PHE A 193 31.00 20.27 35.98
CA PHE A 193 30.58 19.38 34.90
C PHE A 193 29.56 18.33 35.36
N MET A 194 29.69 17.80 36.58
CA MET A 194 28.72 16.88 37.16
C MET A 194 27.35 17.55 37.36
N SER A 195 27.32 18.80 37.83
CA SER A 195 26.06 19.54 37.97
C SER A 195 25.38 19.81 36.64
N GLN A 196 26.16 20.12 35.60
CA GLN A 196 25.66 20.33 34.24
C GLN A 196 25.12 19.02 33.65
N ALA A 197 25.86 17.91 33.79
CA ALA A 197 25.40 16.59 33.35
C ALA A 197 24.06 16.23 34.02
N LYS A 198 23.94 16.40 35.34
CA LYS A 198 22.67 16.16 36.06
C LYS A 198 21.53 17.06 35.58
N ALA A 199 21.82 18.33 35.27
CA ALA A 199 20.82 19.24 34.74
C ALA A 199 20.31 18.79 33.36
N GLN A 200 21.21 18.38 32.46
CA GLN A 200 20.84 17.85 31.14
C GLN A 200 20.06 16.53 31.25
N GLU A 201 20.43 15.67 32.20
CA GLU A 201 19.68 14.43 32.46
C GLU A 201 18.24 14.71 32.89
N ALA A 202 18.03 15.68 33.77
CA ALA A 202 16.70 16.09 34.20
C ALA A 202 15.86 16.62 33.03
N GLN A 203 16.45 17.45 32.15
CA GLN A 203 15.77 17.95 30.95
C GLN A 203 15.44 16.83 29.96
N ARG A 204 16.38 15.90 29.75
CA ARG A 204 16.15 14.70 28.91
C ARG A 204 14.99 13.86 29.43
N SER A 205 14.95 13.62 30.74
CA SER A 205 13.87 12.85 31.39
C SER A 205 12.51 13.54 31.20
N ALA A 206 12.44 14.86 31.40
CA ALA A 206 11.22 15.63 31.15
C ALA A 206 10.76 15.56 29.68
N ALA A 207 11.71 15.64 28.73
CA ALA A 207 11.41 15.50 27.31
C ALA A 207 10.89 14.10 26.95
N TYR A 208 11.41 13.03 27.57
CA TYR A 208 10.89 11.66 27.43
C TYR A 208 9.45 11.53 27.92
N VAL A 209 9.13 12.07 29.10
CA VAL A 209 7.76 12.07 29.63
C VAL A 209 6.82 12.73 28.63
N ARG A 210 7.16 13.95 28.18
CA ARG A 210 6.39 14.71 27.19
C ARG A 210 6.23 13.94 25.87
N PHE A 211 7.30 13.34 25.35
CA PHE A 211 7.24 12.55 24.12
C PHE A 211 6.28 11.38 24.27
N ASN A 212 6.34 10.63 25.37
CA ASN A 212 5.49 9.47 25.61
C ASN A 212 4.01 9.87 25.74
N GLU A 213 3.70 10.96 26.42
CA GLU A 213 2.34 11.51 26.52
C GLU A 213 1.78 11.87 25.14
N LEU A 214 2.54 12.65 24.36
CA LEU A 214 2.15 13.03 22.99
C LEU A 214 2.03 11.80 22.08
N HIS A 215 2.86 10.79 22.28
CA HIS A 215 2.87 9.59 21.44
C HIS A 215 1.66 8.70 21.75
N ALA A 216 1.28 8.60 23.03
CA ALA A 216 0.05 7.94 23.44
C ALA A 216 -1.19 8.65 22.86
N GLU A 217 -1.23 9.99 22.94
CA GLU A 217 -2.31 10.77 22.34
C GLU A 217 -2.38 10.63 20.82
N TYR A 218 -1.22 10.68 20.15
CA TYR A 218 -1.12 10.46 18.71
C TYR A 218 -1.71 9.11 18.29
N ASN A 219 -1.29 8.02 18.96
CA ASN A 219 -1.77 6.67 18.64
C ASN A 219 -3.26 6.54 18.90
N ARG A 220 -3.77 7.11 20.00
CA ARG A 220 -5.19 7.15 20.30
C ARG A 220 -5.98 7.79 19.16
N LEU A 221 -5.60 8.99 18.75
CA LEU A 221 -6.32 9.72 17.71
C LEU A 221 -6.19 9.03 16.35
N LEU A 222 -5.00 8.49 16.03
CA LEU A 222 -4.78 7.70 14.81
C LEU A 222 -5.70 6.49 14.75
N MET A 223 -5.86 5.74 15.85
CA MET A 223 -6.74 4.56 15.87
C MET A 223 -8.21 4.93 15.64
N LEU A 224 -8.68 6.06 16.20
CA LEU A 224 -10.03 6.56 15.95
C LEU A 224 -10.23 6.97 14.48
N ASP A 225 -9.29 7.72 13.92
CA ASP A 225 -9.35 8.19 12.54
C ASP A 225 -9.26 7.02 11.53
N MET A 226 -8.39 6.04 11.80
CA MET A 226 -8.27 4.81 11.00
C MET A 226 -9.53 3.96 11.00
N GLY A 227 -10.37 4.09 12.03
CA GLY A 227 -11.67 3.45 12.08
C GLY A 227 -12.59 3.83 10.94
N GLN A 228 -12.69 5.13 10.64
CA GLN A 228 -13.49 5.62 9.52
C GLN A 228 -12.91 5.17 8.17
N ILE A 229 -11.59 5.25 8.02
CA ILE A 229 -10.86 4.75 6.85
C ILE A 229 -11.14 3.26 6.62
N SER A 230 -11.20 2.44 7.67
CA SER A 230 -11.45 1.01 7.55
C SER A 230 -12.81 0.68 6.95
N LEU A 231 -13.83 1.53 7.17
CA LEU A 231 -15.15 1.37 6.55
C LEU A 231 -15.08 1.63 5.03
N LEU A 232 -14.31 2.65 4.61
CA LEU A 232 -14.10 2.94 3.20
C LEU A 232 -13.25 1.87 2.50
N GLN A 233 -12.25 1.31 3.18
CA GLN A 233 -11.49 0.16 2.68
C GLN A 233 -12.40 -1.05 2.39
N VAL A 234 -13.46 -1.24 3.19
CA VAL A 234 -14.44 -2.31 2.97
C VAL A 234 -15.31 -2.03 1.74
N GLU A 235 -15.70 -0.79 1.50
CA GLU A 235 -16.42 -0.42 0.26
C GLU A 235 -15.55 -0.64 -0.99
N VAL A 236 -14.27 -0.29 -0.93
CA VAL A 236 -13.30 -0.61 -2.00
C VAL A 236 -13.20 -2.12 -2.22
N LEU A 237 -13.09 -2.91 -1.15
CA LEU A 237 -13.04 -4.37 -1.25
C LEU A 237 -14.33 -4.95 -1.87
N ILE A 238 -15.49 -4.43 -1.49
CA ILE A 238 -16.78 -4.84 -2.07
C ILE A 238 -16.81 -4.53 -3.57
N ALA A 239 -16.41 -3.33 -3.97
CA ALA A 239 -16.39 -2.91 -5.37
C ALA A 239 -15.42 -3.77 -6.21
N ILE A 240 -14.21 -4.01 -5.70
CA ILE A 240 -13.23 -4.93 -6.31
C ILE A 240 -13.82 -6.34 -6.48
N ARG A 241 -14.50 -6.88 -5.46
CA ARG A 241 -15.10 -8.22 -5.54
C ARG A 241 -16.22 -8.29 -6.58
N ARG A 242 -17.03 -7.23 -6.71
CA ARG A 242 -18.04 -7.12 -7.76
C ARG A 242 -17.41 -7.11 -9.14
N ASP A 243 -16.35 -6.33 -9.34
CA ASP A 243 -15.62 -6.25 -10.63
C ASP A 243 -15.02 -7.60 -11.05
N LEU A 244 -14.60 -8.41 -10.08
CA LEU A 244 -14.06 -9.75 -10.29
C LEU A 244 -15.15 -10.84 -10.39
N GLY A 245 -16.44 -10.48 -10.27
CA GLY A 245 -17.55 -11.45 -10.30
C GLY A 245 -17.56 -12.41 -9.12
N VAL A 246 -16.95 -12.03 -7.99
CA VAL A 246 -16.86 -12.88 -6.80
C VAL A 246 -18.12 -12.71 -5.96
N SER A 247 -18.83 -13.80 -5.69
CA SER A 247 -19.98 -13.81 -4.78
C SER A 247 -19.61 -13.22 -3.42
N THR A 248 -20.37 -12.23 -2.97
CA THR A 248 -20.03 -11.40 -1.81
C THR A 248 -21.29 -11.07 -1.03
N ASP A 249 -21.33 -11.49 0.23
CA ASP A 249 -22.27 -10.97 1.20
C ASP A 249 -21.75 -9.63 1.73
N GLU A 250 -22.19 -8.56 1.08
CA GLU A 250 -21.75 -7.20 1.38
C GLU A 250 -22.19 -6.75 2.77
N GLN A 251 -23.40 -7.13 3.19
CA GLN A 251 -23.93 -6.74 4.48
C GLN A 251 -23.11 -7.37 5.60
N HIS A 252 -22.75 -8.64 5.43
CA HIS A 252 -21.84 -9.32 6.36
C HIS A 252 -20.47 -8.63 6.41
N LEU A 253 -19.88 -8.22 5.28
CA LEU A 253 -18.61 -7.50 5.25
C LEU A 253 -18.67 -6.15 5.99
N ARG A 254 -19.71 -5.35 5.72
CA ARG A 254 -19.94 -4.06 6.39
C ARG A 254 -20.13 -4.23 7.90
N ASN A 255 -20.96 -5.19 8.31
CA ASN A 255 -21.20 -5.50 9.72
C ASN A 255 -19.91 -5.95 10.43
N ARG A 256 -19.09 -6.78 9.76
CA ARG A 256 -17.79 -7.20 10.30
C ARG A 256 -16.85 -6.02 10.51
N ALA A 257 -16.82 -5.07 9.58
CA ALA A 257 -16.02 -3.85 9.70
C ALA A 257 -16.47 -2.98 10.88
N LEU A 258 -17.78 -2.76 11.02
CA LEU A 258 -18.37 -2.02 12.14
C LEU A 258 -18.07 -2.66 13.49
N ASN A 259 -18.15 -3.99 13.58
CA ASN A 259 -17.81 -4.73 14.79
C ASN A 259 -16.32 -4.61 15.12
N HIS A 260 -15.43 -4.71 14.13
CA HIS A 260 -14.00 -4.50 14.33
C HIS A 260 -13.69 -3.08 14.81
N TYR A 261 -14.28 -2.07 14.16
CA TYR A 261 -14.13 -0.68 14.59
C TYR A 261 -14.60 -0.47 16.03
N SER A 262 -15.77 -0.98 16.39
CA SER A 262 -16.32 -0.86 17.75
C SER A 262 -15.43 -1.54 18.79
N ALA A 263 -14.88 -2.72 18.47
CA ALA A 263 -13.94 -3.41 19.34
C ALA A 263 -12.63 -2.62 19.53
N ILE A 264 -12.09 -2.07 18.44
CA ILE A 264 -10.87 -1.26 18.47
C ILE A 264 -11.09 0.01 19.30
N SER A 265 -12.19 0.74 19.07
CA SER A 265 -12.52 1.94 19.84
C SER A 265 -12.59 1.63 21.33
N LYS A 266 -13.26 0.54 21.72
CA LYS A 266 -13.35 0.12 23.12
C LYS A 266 -11.97 -0.21 23.70
N SER A 267 -11.13 -0.95 22.97
CA SER A 267 -9.77 -1.26 23.43
C SER A 267 -8.90 -0.01 23.61
N VAL A 268 -9.10 1.02 22.77
CA VAL A 268 -8.43 2.32 22.92
C VAL A 268 -8.90 3.00 24.21
N ASP A 269 -10.21 3.06 24.45
CA ASP A 269 -10.79 3.63 25.67
C ASP A 269 -10.29 2.92 26.95
N ASP A 270 -10.27 1.59 26.93
CA ASP A 270 -9.77 0.76 28.05
C ASP A 270 -8.26 1.00 28.30
N ALA A 271 -7.45 1.14 27.24
CA ALA A 271 -6.03 1.42 27.36
C ALA A 271 -5.77 2.82 27.98
N ILE A 272 -6.56 3.82 27.61
CA ILE A 272 -6.46 5.18 28.18
C ILE A 272 -6.84 5.18 29.66
N ALA A 273 -7.92 4.50 30.02
CA ALA A 273 -8.36 4.42 31.41
C ALA A 273 -7.27 3.82 32.32
N ASN A 274 -6.53 2.83 31.83
CA ASN A 274 -5.42 2.22 32.56
C ASN A 274 -4.19 3.15 32.69
N ILE A 275 -3.94 4.02 31.71
CA ILE A 275 -2.85 5.01 31.78
C ILE A 275 -3.18 6.12 32.78
N GLN A 276 -4.46 6.51 32.91
CA GLN A 276 -4.88 7.55 33.85
C GLN A 276 -5.01 7.07 35.31
N ALA A 277 -5.04 5.75 35.54
CA ALA A 277 -5.14 5.14 36.86
C ALA A 277 -3.78 4.93 37.55
N HIS A 278 -2.66 5.27 36.89
CA HIS A 278 -1.28 5.12 37.35
C HIS A 278 -0.53 6.44 37.23
#